data_AF-A0A7C4HGC4-F1
#
_entry.id   AF-A0A7C4HGC4-F1
#
_cell.length_a   1.000
_cell.length_b   1.000
_cell.length_c   1.000
_cell.angle_alpha   90.00
_cell.angle_beta   90.00
_cell.angle_gamma   90.00
#
_symmetry.space_group_name_H-M   'P 1'
#
loop_
_entity.id
_entity.type
_entity.pdbx_description
1 polymer ?
#
loop_
_entity_poly.entity_id
_entity_poly.type
_entity_poly.pdbx_seq_one_letter_code
_entity_poly.pdbx_strand_id
1 'polypeptide(L)'
;MKGKYVKYSDKVLELFYGNRDASMFLPLLKLFAEHMESVCEACMENKMVCTLRPMCPDRRWLSFLIKIGAQKRDLPSFCYKTRISEIKAIIEKSSHIHFSDAILQTDVFLNILSGGRSRLIEPLKNGDLEGFTEGLIAEFRRHIDDVSFFVGENYIFVLVEDNIFLIYLDDGFVLINPEEKTFDSISEFNDLILAVKNHYEIPIWVEEDFKGFPRILVRVPYKPDVEQALGKFVEKVADSTEHASFFRNDESFILEVEFGAINSSLTFKKVLSVLRRIRSLCQEVTRES
;
A
#
# COMPACT_ATOMS: atom_id res chain seq x y z
N MET A 1 1.90 34.09 13.20
CA MET A 1 2.11 32.64 13.01
C MET A 1 3.44 32.47 12.32
N LYS A 2 4.37 31.74 12.96
CA LYS A 2 5.74 31.53 12.50
C LYS A 2 5.99 30.03 12.54
N GLY A 3 6.18 29.42 11.38
CA GLY A 3 6.52 28.02 11.26
C GLY A 3 6.68 27.60 9.80
N LYS A 4 7.68 26.77 9.51
CA LYS A 4 7.96 26.28 8.14
C LYS A 4 6.81 25.45 7.58
N TYR A 5 6.00 24.82 8.44
CA TYR A 5 4.85 24.00 8.03
C TYR A 5 3.57 24.81 7.81
N VAL A 6 3.43 25.98 8.44
CA VAL A 6 2.25 26.85 8.35
C VAL A 6 1.92 27.26 6.91
N LYS A 7 2.95 27.41 6.07
CA LYS A 7 2.77 27.77 4.65
C LYS A 7 2.12 26.68 3.80
N TYR A 8 1.95 25.46 4.34
CA TYR A 8 1.27 24.37 3.65
C TYR A 8 -0.18 24.20 4.08
N SER A 9 -0.69 25.00 5.03
CA SER A 9 -2.05 24.83 5.55
C SER A 9 -3.13 24.94 4.46
N ASP A 10 -2.92 25.77 3.44
CA ASP A 10 -3.87 25.89 2.32
C ASP A 10 -3.92 24.61 1.48
N LYS A 11 -2.76 24.00 1.19
CA LYS A 11 -2.70 22.70 0.50
C LYS A 11 -3.38 21.58 1.30
N VAL A 12 -3.31 21.65 2.63
CA VAL A 12 -4.02 20.71 3.51
C VAL A 12 -5.54 20.88 3.37
N LEU A 13 -6.02 22.12 3.31
CA LEU A 13 -7.45 22.38 3.08
C LEU A 13 -7.91 21.84 1.72
N GLU A 14 -7.14 22.10 0.66
CA GLU A 14 -7.42 21.58 -0.68
C GLU A 14 -7.54 20.04 -0.67
N LEU A 15 -6.62 19.36 0.04
CA LEU A 15 -6.62 17.90 0.11
C LEU A 15 -7.85 17.31 0.82
N PHE A 16 -8.32 17.92 1.91
CA PHE A 16 -9.41 17.36 2.73
C PHE A 16 -10.80 17.88 2.35
N TYR A 17 -10.90 19.11 1.85
CA TYR A 17 -12.18 19.79 1.63
C TYR A 17 -12.46 20.09 0.15
N GLY A 18 -11.48 19.93 -0.73
CA GLY A 18 -11.62 20.29 -2.15
C GLY A 18 -12.07 21.74 -2.30
N ASN A 19 -13.14 21.96 -3.06
CA ASN A 19 -13.71 23.31 -3.32
C ASN A 19 -14.72 23.79 -2.26
N ARG A 20 -14.86 23.12 -1.12
CA ARG A 20 -15.78 23.56 -0.06
C ARG A 20 -15.16 24.68 0.77
N ASP A 21 -15.97 25.64 1.21
CA ASP A 21 -15.50 26.68 2.13
C ASP A 21 -15.15 26.06 3.49
N ALA A 22 -13.84 25.86 3.69
CA ALA A 22 -13.24 25.32 4.89
C ALA A 22 -12.32 26.37 5.56
N SER A 23 -12.50 27.65 5.22
CA SER A 23 -11.69 28.76 5.73
C SER A 23 -11.70 28.84 7.27
N MET A 24 -12.80 28.42 7.90
CA MET A 24 -12.93 28.34 9.35
C MET A 24 -11.94 27.37 10.03
N PHE A 25 -11.43 26.36 9.31
CA PHE A 25 -10.46 25.40 9.84
C PHE A 25 -9.00 25.86 9.68
N LEU A 26 -8.76 26.90 8.87
CA LEU A 26 -7.41 27.39 8.60
C LEU A 26 -6.64 27.77 9.88
N PRO A 27 -7.21 28.48 10.87
CA PRO A 27 -6.50 28.78 12.12
C PRO A 27 -6.10 27.52 12.89
N LEU A 28 -6.98 26.50 12.91
CA LEU A 28 -6.71 25.22 13.58
C LEU A 28 -5.57 24.48 12.90
N LEU A 29 -5.57 24.42 11.56
CA LEU A 29 -4.49 23.79 10.80
C LEU A 29 -3.14 24.49 11.00
N LYS A 30 -3.13 25.82 11.12
CA LYS A 30 -1.92 26.58 11.40
C LYS A 30 -1.37 26.26 12.80
N LEU A 31 -2.22 26.21 13.82
CA LEU A 31 -1.83 25.80 15.18
C LEU A 31 -1.30 24.37 15.21
N PHE A 32 -1.96 23.45 14.51
CA PHE A 32 -1.51 22.07 14.38
C PHE A 32 -0.14 21.97 13.68
N ALA A 33 0.07 22.71 12.59
CA ALA A 33 1.34 22.76 11.88
C ALA A 33 2.48 23.32 12.75
N GLU A 34 2.23 24.38 13.54
CA GLU A 34 3.21 24.93 14.51
C GLU A 34 3.53 23.91 15.61
N HIS A 35 2.52 23.21 16.14
CA HIS A 35 2.74 22.15 17.12
C HIS A 35 3.59 21.01 16.56
N MET A 36 3.26 20.51 15.36
CA MET A 36 4.00 19.43 14.72
C MET A 36 5.43 19.82 14.36
N GLU A 37 5.69 21.10 14.08
CA GLU A 37 7.05 21.63 13.90
C GLU A 37 7.88 21.49 15.17
N SER A 38 7.33 21.96 16.30
CA SER A 38 7.99 21.83 17.61
C SER A 38 8.23 20.37 18.00
N VAL A 39 7.25 19.49 17.77
CA VAL A 39 7.39 18.04 18.03
C VAL A 39 8.49 17.43 17.15
N CYS A 40 8.54 17.79 15.86
CA CYS A 40 9.58 17.29 14.96
C CYS A 40 10.98 17.75 15.38
N GLU A 41 11.13 19.00 15.80
CA GLU A 41 12.41 19.55 16.24
C GLU A 41 12.89 18.84 17.50
N ALA A 42 12.06 18.75 18.54
CA ALA A 42 12.37 18.01 19.76
C ALA A 42 12.70 16.52 19.48
N CYS A 43 11.96 15.88 18.57
CA CYS A 43 12.24 14.50 18.19
C CYS A 43 13.60 14.37 17.47
N MET A 44 13.95 15.30 16.56
CA MET A 44 15.19 15.23 15.78
C MET A 44 16.45 15.63 16.58
N GLU A 45 16.31 16.37 17.68
CA GLU A 45 17.41 16.67 18.61
C GLU A 45 18.01 15.38 19.19
N ASN A 46 17.17 14.38 19.48
CA ASN A 46 17.61 13.07 19.93
C ASN A 46 17.51 12.04 18.79
N LYS A 47 18.59 11.90 18.01
CA LYS A 47 18.66 10.96 16.87
C LYS A 47 18.33 9.52 17.25
N MET A 48 18.71 9.07 18.44
CA MET A 48 18.44 7.69 18.89
C MET A 48 16.95 7.47 19.10
N VAL A 49 16.27 8.41 19.77
CA VAL A 49 14.81 8.40 19.90
C VAL A 49 14.16 8.48 18.52
N CYS A 50 14.59 9.40 17.67
CA CYS A 50 14.04 9.58 16.33
C CYS A 50 14.17 8.33 15.43
N THR A 51 15.23 7.54 15.60
CA THR A 51 15.43 6.28 14.88
C THR A 51 14.55 5.17 15.44
N LEU A 52 14.60 4.93 16.76
CA LEU A 52 13.99 3.74 17.37
C LEU A 52 12.51 3.91 17.71
N ARG A 53 12.10 5.14 18.10
CA ARG A 53 10.76 5.48 18.59
C ARG A 53 10.43 6.93 18.23
N PRO A 54 10.25 7.24 16.93
CA PRO A 54 9.89 8.59 16.52
C PRO A 54 8.60 9.04 17.21
N MET A 55 8.53 10.30 17.61
CA MET A 55 7.31 10.87 18.24
C MET A 55 6.10 10.87 17.30
N CYS A 56 6.32 10.72 16.00
CA CYS A 56 5.28 10.38 15.02
C CYS A 56 5.43 8.90 14.62
N PRO A 57 4.51 8.02 15.06
CA PRO A 57 4.52 6.61 14.68
C PRO A 57 4.63 6.44 13.16
N ASP A 58 5.47 5.50 12.74
CA ASP A 58 5.76 5.18 11.33
C ASP A 58 6.17 6.38 10.48
N ARG A 59 6.60 7.49 11.11
CA ARG A 59 6.88 8.77 10.45
C ARG A 59 5.70 9.27 9.61
N ARG A 60 4.46 9.05 10.07
CA ARG A 60 3.23 9.47 9.34
C ARG A 60 3.22 10.97 8.99
N TRP A 61 3.77 11.82 9.86
CA TRP A 61 3.90 13.25 9.56
C TRP A 61 4.80 13.54 8.35
N LEU A 62 5.92 12.81 8.20
CA LEU A 62 6.75 12.91 7.01
C LEU A 62 5.97 12.50 5.75
N SER A 63 5.27 11.37 5.83
CA SER A 63 4.48 10.86 4.70
C SER A 63 3.39 11.84 4.29
N PHE A 64 2.72 12.46 5.27
CA PHE A 64 1.76 13.54 5.04
C PHE A 64 2.38 14.76 4.35
N LEU A 65 3.53 15.24 4.83
CA LEU A 65 4.24 16.36 4.22
C LEU A 65 4.62 16.08 2.76
N ILE A 66 5.05 14.85 2.45
CA ILE A 66 5.35 14.44 1.08
C ILE A 66 4.07 14.44 0.23
N LYS A 67 2.97 13.87 0.74
CA LYS A 67 1.68 13.81 0.04
C LYS A 67 1.12 15.20 -0.33
N ILE A 68 1.27 16.20 0.55
CA ILE A 68 0.84 17.58 0.26
C ILE A 68 1.86 18.35 -0.61
N GLY A 69 2.90 17.70 -1.12
CA GLY A 69 3.92 18.33 -1.96
C GLY A 69 4.74 19.38 -1.21
N ALA A 70 5.12 19.10 0.04
CA ALA A 70 6.08 19.93 0.76
C ALA A 70 7.45 19.86 0.09
N GLN A 71 8.19 20.97 0.13
CA GLN A 71 9.49 21.04 -0.51
C GLN A 71 10.52 20.28 0.33
N LYS A 72 11.49 19.64 -0.32
CA LYS A 72 12.55 18.85 0.34
C LYS A 72 13.25 19.58 1.48
N ARG A 73 13.45 20.90 1.35
CA ARG A 73 14.09 21.76 2.37
C ARG A 73 13.29 21.92 3.65
N ASP A 74 11.97 21.71 3.57
CA ASP A 74 11.06 21.84 4.70
C ASP A 74 10.81 20.50 5.39
N LEU A 75 11.06 19.37 4.71
CA LEU A 75 10.91 18.04 5.28
C LEU A 75 11.85 17.83 6.49
N PRO A 76 11.42 17.06 7.51
CA PRO A 76 12.27 16.72 8.66
C PRO A 76 13.46 15.86 8.18
N SER A 77 14.62 16.52 8.02
CA SER A 77 15.74 15.98 7.25
C SER A 77 16.28 14.65 7.75
N PHE A 78 16.28 14.43 9.08
CA PHE A 78 16.71 13.16 9.66
C PHE A 78 15.72 12.04 9.33
N CYS A 79 14.43 12.24 9.64
CA CYS A 79 13.37 11.28 9.32
C CYS A 79 13.34 10.93 7.83
N TYR A 80 13.54 11.94 6.97
CA TYR A 80 13.55 11.76 5.51
C TYR A 80 14.73 10.90 5.05
N LYS A 81 15.93 11.13 5.58
CA LYS A 81 17.11 10.29 5.29
C LYS A 81 16.91 8.86 5.78
N THR A 82 16.38 8.70 6.99
CA THR A 82 16.07 7.38 7.54
C THR A 82 15.08 6.63 6.64
N ARG A 83 14.00 7.29 6.21
CA ARG A 83 13.02 6.69 5.28
C ARG A 83 13.66 6.24 3.97
N ILE A 84 14.54 7.05 3.38
CA ILE A 84 15.29 6.66 2.16
C ILE A 84 16.13 5.40 2.42
N SER A 85 16.84 5.33 3.55
CA SER A 85 17.64 4.16 3.92
C SER A 85 16.80 2.91 4.15
N GLU A 86 15.65 3.05 4.82
CA GLU A 86 14.70 1.95 5.06
C GLU A 86 14.16 1.40 3.72
N ILE A 87 13.71 2.27 2.81
CA ILE A 87 13.21 1.86 1.48
C ILE A 87 14.31 1.21 0.65
N LYS A 88 15.53 1.79 0.66
CA LYS A 88 16.67 1.21 -0.02
C LYS A 88 16.98 -0.21 0.50
N ALA A 89 16.90 -0.41 1.81
CA ALA A 89 17.16 -1.71 2.42
C ALA A 89 16.12 -2.77 2.05
N ILE A 90 14.85 -2.38 1.84
CA ILE A 90 13.81 -3.26 1.31
C ILE A 90 14.13 -3.66 -0.14
N ILE A 91 14.46 -2.70 -1.00
CA ILE A 91 14.80 -2.97 -2.41
C ILE A 91 16.04 -3.87 -2.53
N GLU A 92 17.05 -3.66 -1.68
CA GLU A 92 18.29 -4.45 -1.69
C GLU A 92 18.20 -5.76 -0.89
N LYS A 93 17.03 -6.13 -0.35
CA LYS A 93 16.81 -7.27 0.55
C LYS A 93 17.78 -7.35 1.74
N SER A 94 18.28 -6.21 2.21
CA SER A 94 19.33 -6.16 3.23
C SER A 94 18.78 -6.14 4.66
N SER A 95 17.46 -6.12 4.85
CA SER A 95 16.86 -6.05 6.18
C SER A 95 15.39 -6.52 6.24
N HIS A 96 14.97 -7.02 7.40
CA HIS A 96 13.56 -7.33 7.72
C HIS A 96 12.79 -6.08 8.21
N ILE A 97 13.05 -4.92 7.61
CA ILE A 97 12.37 -3.69 8.00
C ILE A 97 10.94 -3.74 7.44
N HIS A 98 9.95 -3.78 8.32
CA HIS A 98 8.55 -3.57 7.97
C HIS A 98 8.09 -2.21 8.44
N PHE A 99 7.55 -1.42 7.53
CA PHE A 99 6.78 -0.22 7.83
C PHE A 99 5.54 -0.22 6.95
N SER A 100 4.46 0.39 7.43
CA SER A 100 3.21 0.53 6.69
C SER A 100 3.00 1.98 6.23
N ASP A 101 2.27 2.12 5.14
CA ASP A 101 1.73 3.38 4.62
C ASP A 101 2.79 4.48 4.41
N ALA A 102 4.00 4.07 4.05
CA ALA A 102 5.09 4.98 3.84
C ALA A 102 5.00 5.64 2.47
N ILE A 103 5.09 6.96 2.43
CA ILE A 103 5.11 7.74 1.18
C ILE A 103 6.52 8.21 0.86
N LEU A 104 6.90 8.15 -0.42
CA LEU A 104 8.11 8.75 -0.98
C LEU A 104 7.80 9.41 -2.33
N GLN A 105 8.48 10.50 -2.69
CA GLN A 105 8.34 11.08 -4.03
C GLN A 105 8.80 10.09 -5.11
N THR A 106 8.07 10.03 -6.22
CA THR A 106 8.33 9.06 -7.30
C THR A 106 9.72 9.23 -7.90
N ASP A 107 10.17 10.46 -8.14
CA ASP A 107 11.53 10.72 -8.66
C ASP A 107 12.63 10.22 -7.72
N VAL A 108 12.46 10.39 -6.40
CA VAL A 108 13.39 9.89 -5.39
C VAL A 108 13.36 8.37 -5.33
N PHE A 109 12.17 7.77 -5.37
CA PHE A 109 12.00 6.32 -5.40
C PHE A 109 12.69 5.69 -6.62
N LEU A 110 12.44 6.22 -7.83
CA LEU A 110 13.06 5.74 -9.07
C LEU A 110 14.58 5.90 -9.05
N ASN A 111 15.09 6.97 -8.42
CA ASN A 111 16.52 7.15 -8.22
C ASN A 111 17.13 6.10 -7.27
N ILE A 112 16.43 5.72 -6.21
CA ILE A 112 16.89 4.63 -5.32
C ILE A 112 16.93 3.31 -6.10
N LEU A 113 15.85 2.98 -6.79
CA LEU A 113 15.70 1.73 -7.53
C LEU A 113 16.77 1.56 -8.64
N SER A 114 17.03 2.63 -9.40
CA SER A 114 18.01 2.63 -10.51
C SER A 114 19.45 2.92 -10.08
N GLY A 115 19.74 3.03 -8.78
CA GLY A 115 21.07 3.40 -8.28
C GLY A 115 21.55 4.78 -8.76
N GLY A 116 20.63 5.72 -8.95
CA GLY A 116 20.88 7.09 -9.43
C GLY A 116 20.97 7.24 -10.95
N ARG A 117 20.71 6.18 -11.73
CA ARG A 117 20.75 6.19 -13.19
C ARG A 117 19.31 6.27 -13.72
N SER A 118 18.69 7.44 -13.60
CA SER A 118 17.23 7.62 -13.71
C SER A 118 16.64 7.51 -15.14
N ARG A 119 16.93 6.43 -15.85
CA ARG A 119 16.34 6.14 -17.17
C ARG A 119 14.81 6.01 -17.14
N LEU A 120 14.23 5.84 -15.94
CA LEU A 120 12.79 5.75 -15.72
C LEU A 120 12.09 7.11 -15.60
N ILE A 121 12.82 8.20 -15.31
CA ILE A 121 12.19 9.51 -15.09
C ILE A 121 11.72 10.12 -16.41
N GLU A 122 12.49 9.99 -17.49
CA GLU A 122 12.12 10.58 -18.79
C GLU A 122 10.88 9.91 -19.40
N PRO A 123 10.77 8.56 -19.48
CA PRO A 123 9.55 7.90 -19.95
C PRO A 123 8.30 8.33 -19.17
N LEU A 124 8.39 8.35 -17.83
CA LEU A 124 7.28 8.78 -16.97
C LEU A 124 6.86 10.22 -17.28
N LYS A 125 7.81 11.16 -17.41
CA LYS A 125 7.52 12.58 -17.70
C LYS A 125 6.93 12.80 -19.10
N ASN A 126 7.31 11.97 -20.06
CA ASN A 126 6.85 12.07 -21.44
C ASN A 126 5.54 11.33 -21.69
N GLY A 127 4.98 10.66 -20.67
CA GLY A 127 3.75 9.88 -20.79
C GLY A 127 3.94 8.53 -21.51
N ASP A 128 5.19 8.07 -21.69
CA ASP A 128 5.49 6.76 -22.24
C ASP A 128 5.34 5.70 -21.13
N LEU A 129 4.08 5.33 -20.85
CA LEU A 129 3.74 4.39 -19.79
C LEU A 129 4.23 2.96 -20.08
N GLU A 130 4.25 2.55 -21.35
CA GLU A 130 4.75 1.24 -21.76
C GLU A 130 6.26 1.14 -21.49
N GLY A 131 7.05 2.08 -22.04
CA GLY A 131 8.49 2.12 -21.80
C GLY A 131 8.86 2.36 -20.33
N PHE A 132 8.06 3.15 -19.59
CA PHE A 132 8.21 3.31 -18.15
C PHE A 132 8.00 1.99 -17.41
N THR A 133 6.93 1.26 -17.72
CA THR A 133 6.59 -0.01 -17.05
C THR A 133 7.63 -1.08 -17.35
N GLU A 134 8.05 -1.23 -18.62
CA GLU A 134 9.11 -2.17 -19.00
C GLU A 134 10.43 -1.86 -18.28
N GLY A 135 10.81 -0.59 -18.25
CA GLY A 135 12.00 -0.15 -17.52
C GLY A 135 11.90 -0.42 -16.03
N LEU A 136 10.74 -0.14 -15.42
CA LEU A 136 10.48 -0.37 -14.01
C LEU A 136 10.62 -1.87 -13.67
N ILE A 137 10.02 -2.74 -14.48
CA ILE A 137 10.15 -4.20 -14.37
C ILE A 137 11.61 -4.62 -14.43
N ALA A 138 12.36 -4.10 -15.40
CA ALA A 138 13.76 -4.43 -15.59
C ALA A 138 14.62 -3.99 -14.39
N GLU A 139 14.37 -2.82 -13.79
CA GLU A 139 15.13 -2.36 -12.64
C GLU A 139 14.82 -3.18 -11.37
N PHE A 140 13.56 -3.50 -11.09
CA PHE A 140 13.20 -4.37 -9.96
C PHE A 140 13.81 -5.76 -10.10
N ARG A 141 13.74 -6.36 -11.30
CA ARG A 141 14.30 -7.68 -11.59
C ARG A 141 15.83 -7.76 -11.46
N ARG A 142 16.54 -6.62 -11.42
CA ARG A 142 17.98 -6.60 -11.12
C ARG A 142 18.28 -6.85 -9.65
N HIS A 143 17.33 -6.56 -8.77
CA HIS A 143 17.51 -6.70 -7.33
C HIS A 143 16.75 -7.91 -6.79
N ILE A 144 15.65 -8.30 -7.43
CA ILE A 144 14.68 -9.25 -6.88
C ILE A 144 14.10 -10.13 -7.99
N ASP A 145 14.18 -11.45 -7.83
CA ASP A 145 13.70 -12.41 -8.85
C ASP A 145 12.17 -12.49 -8.91
N ASP A 146 11.51 -12.49 -7.75
CA ASP A 146 10.06 -12.66 -7.63
C ASP A 146 9.37 -11.30 -7.54
N VAL A 147 9.04 -10.75 -8.72
CA VAL A 147 8.36 -9.46 -8.85
C VAL A 147 7.20 -9.59 -9.82
N SER A 148 6.03 -9.14 -9.37
CA SER A 148 4.82 -9.04 -10.17
C SER A 148 4.36 -7.60 -10.29
N PHE A 149 3.77 -7.29 -11.44
CA PHE A 149 3.32 -5.95 -11.78
C PHE A 149 1.88 -5.98 -12.24
N PHE A 150 1.16 -4.93 -11.90
CA PHE A 150 -0.15 -4.66 -12.44
C PHE A 150 -0.26 -3.17 -12.72
N VAL A 151 -0.70 -2.82 -13.93
CA VAL A 151 -0.89 -1.43 -14.36
C VAL A 151 -2.38 -1.14 -14.36
N GLY A 152 -2.81 -0.24 -13.47
CA GLY A 152 -4.16 0.31 -13.45
C GLY A 152 -4.25 1.60 -14.26
N GLU A 153 -5.35 2.34 -14.11
CA GLU A 153 -5.59 3.56 -14.88
C GLU A 153 -4.61 4.69 -14.53
N ASN A 154 -4.39 4.97 -13.24
CA ASN A 154 -3.50 6.04 -12.76
C ASN A 154 -2.46 5.56 -11.75
N TYR A 155 -2.29 4.25 -11.62
CA TYR A 155 -1.33 3.66 -10.71
C TYR A 155 -0.67 2.39 -11.26
N ILE A 156 0.43 2.01 -10.63
CA ILE A 156 1.09 0.73 -10.83
C ILE A 156 1.26 0.03 -9.48
N PHE A 157 0.77 -1.21 -9.39
CA PHE A 157 1.13 -2.12 -8.31
C PHE A 157 2.42 -2.85 -8.68
N VAL A 158 3.35 -2.87 -7.73
CA VAL A 158 4.52 -3.74 -7.77
C VAL A 158 4.52 -4.59 -6.52
N LEU A 159 4.42 -5.90 -6.69
CA LEU A 159 4.47 -6.87 -5.61
C LEU A 159 5.85 -7.51 -5.61
N VAL A 160 6.49 -7.48 -4.46
CA VAL A 160 7.86 -7.94 -4.24
C VAL A 160 7.89 -8.71 -2.93
N GLU A 161 7.94 -10.03 -3.00
CA GLU A 161 7.85 -10.90 -1.82
C GLU A 161 6.58 -10.60 -1.00
N ASP A 162 6.72 -9.96 0.17
CA ASP A 162 5.63 -9.53 1.05
C ASP A 162 5.34 -8.01 0.99
N ASN A 163 6.11 -7.27 0.18
CA ASN A 163 6.01 -5.82 0.03
C ASN A 163 5.16 -5.43 -1.18
N ILE A 164 4.44 -4.33 -1.04
CA ILE A 164 3.63 -3.74 -2.12
C ILE A 164 4.04 -2.29 -2.30
N PHE A 165 4.42 -1.95 -3.53
CA PHE A 165 4.64 -0.57 -3.95
C PHE A 165 3.48 -0.16 -4.84
N LEU A 166 2.75 0.87 -4.42
CA LEU A 166 1.69 1.50 -5.19
C LEU A 166 2.20 2.85 -5.70
N ILE A 167 2.52 2.92 -6.99
CA ILE A 167 3.05 4.12 -7.64
C ILE A 167 1.87 4.89 -8.23
N TYR A 168 1.58 6.08 -7.70
CA TYR A 168 0.57 6.98 -8.29
C TYR A 168 1.22 7.83 -9.37
N LEU A 169 0.74 7.67 -10.60
CA LEU A 169 1.35 8.30 -11.79
C LEU A 169 1.12 9.81 -11.79
N ASP A 170 -0.09 10.25 -11.46
CA ASP A 170 -0.46 11.67 -11.48
C ASP A 170 -0.01 12.42 -10.23
N ASP A 171 -0.06 11.78 -9.06
CA ASP A 171 0.28 12.44 -7.80
C ASP A 171 1.79 12.57 -7.54
N GLY A 172 2.62 11.82 -8.27
CA GLY A 172 4.07 11.90 -8.16
C GLY A 172 4.63 11.35 -6.84
N PHE A 173 3.93 10.41 -6.21
CA PHE A 173 4.44 9.67 -5.05
C PHE A 173 4.22 8.16 -5.16
N VAL A 174 4.99 7.42 -4.37
CA VAL A 174 4.88 5.97 -4.18
C VAL A 174 4.46 5.71 -2.74
N LEU A 175 3.40 4.92 -2.57
CA LEU A 175 2.95 4.40 -1.29
C LEU A 175 3.47 2.98 -1.12
N ILE A 176 4.11 2.71 0.00
CA ILE A 176 4.80 1.46 0.28
C ILE A 176 4.10 0.77 1.44
N ASN A 177 3.74 -0.50 1.23
CA ASN A 177 2.95 -1.33 2.12
C ASN A 177 1.68 -0.59 2.60
N PRO A 178 0.75 -0.27 1.69
CA PRO A 178 -0.40 0.60 1.92
C PRO A 178 -1.47 -0.06 2.82
N GLU A 179 -1.13 -0.54 4.01
CA GLU A 179 -2.02 -1.31 4.89
C GLU A 179 -3.33 -0.60 5.22
N GLU A 180 -3.26 0.66 5.64
CA GLU A 180 -4.41 1.42 6.13
C GLU A 180 -5.11 2.21 5.00
N LYS A 181 -4.58 2.14 3.77
CA LYS A 181 -5.26 2.70 2.60
C LYS A 181 -6.59 1.99 2.36
N THR A 182 -7.63 2.79 2.10
CA THR A 182 -8.92 2.32 1.58
C THR A 182 -8.89 2.26 0.05
N PHE A 183 -9.75 1.42 -0.52
CA PHE A 183 -9.92 1.37 -1.97
C PHE A 183 -10.70 2.58 -2.46
N ASP A 184 -10.19 3.24 -3.49
CA ASP A 184 -10.83 4.40 -4.12
C ASP A 184 -11.95 3.95 -5.07
N SER A 185 -11.83 2.76 -5.64
CA SER A 185 -12.79 2.16 -6.56
C SER A 185 -12.83 0.63 -6.46
N ILE A 186 -13.88 0.02 -7.02
CA ILE A 186 -13.95 -1.44 -7.18
C ILE A 186 -12.85 -1.95 -8.12
N SER A 187 -12.48 -1.16 -9.13
CA SER A 187 -11.39 -1.49 -10.05
C SER A 187 -10.08 -1.65 -9.30
N GLU A 188 -9.76 -0.73 -8.38
CA GLU A 188 -8.53 -0.83 -7.58
C GLU A 188 -8.51 -2.07 -6.69
N PHE A 189 -9.67 -2.45 -6.14
CA PHE A 189 -9.80 -3.71 -5.43
C PHE A 189 -9.52 -4.90 -6.34
N ASN A 190 -10.19 -4.98 -7.50
CA ASN A 190 -10.05 -6.09 -8.44
C ASN A 190 -8.61 -6.22 -8.94
N ASP A 191 -7.97 -5.09 -9.26
CA ASP A 191 -6.59 -5.01 -9.70
C ASP A 191 -5.62 -5.54 -8.63
N LEU A 192 -5.85 -5.22 -7.35
CA LEU A 192 -5.07 -5.80 -6.26
C LEU A 192 -5.26 -7.32 -6.18
N ILE A 193 -6.51 -7.81 -6.27
CA ILE A 193 -6.76 -9.26 -6.23
C ILE A 193 -6.04 -9.95 -7.39
N LEU A 194 -6.13 -9.41 -8.61
CA LEU A 194 -5.47 -9.95 -9.80
C LEU A 194 -3.95 -9.92 -9.66
N ALA A 195 -3.39 -8.84 -9.13
CA ALA A 195 -1.96 -8.72 -8.90
C ALA A 195 -1.46 -9.80 -7.92
N VAL A 196 -2.17 -9.99 -6.80
CA VAL A 196 -1.84 -11.01 -5.78
C VAL A 196 -2.06 -12.43 -6.32
N LYS A 197 -3.15 -12.66 -7.06
CA LYS A 197 -3.46 -13.92 -7.73
C LYS A 197 -2.32 -14.36 -8.64
N ASN A 198 -1.86 -13.44 -9.49
CA ASN A 198 -0.78 -13.71 -10.43
C ASN A 198 0.56 -13.91 -9.72
N HIS A 199 0.85 -13.11 -8.69
CA HIS A 199 2.11 -13.19 -7.96
C HIS A 199 2.28 -14.49 -7.19
N TYR A 200 1.21 -15.00 -6.57
CA TYR A 200 1.27 -16.21 -5.74
C TYR A 200 0.60 -17.44 -6.38
N GLU A 201 0.20 -17.34 -7.65
CA GLU A 201 -0.45 -18.41 -8.43
C GLU A 201 -1.68 -19.01 -7.72
N ILE A 202 -2.50 -18.18 -7.08
CA ILE A 202 -3.64 -18.64 -6.28
C ILE A 202 -4.88 -18.84 -7.20
N PRO A 203 -5.67 -19.91 -7.05
CA PRO A 203 -6.89 -20.13 -7.85
C PRO A 203 -8.08 -19.27 -7.36
N ILE A 204 -7.96 -17.94 -7.53
CA ILE A 204 -8.99 -16.95 -7.14
C ILE A 204 -9.74 -16.43 -8.36
N TRP A 205 -11.04 -16.21 -8.21
CA TRP A 205 -11.89 -15.45 -9.12
C TRP A 205 -12.54 -14.29 -8.37
N VAL A 206 -12.77 -13.19 -9.08
CA VAL A 206 -13.44 -12.00 -8.55
C VAL A 206 -14.85 -11.95 -9.11
N GLU A 207 -15.84 -11.77 -8.25
CA GLU A 207 -17.23 -11.51 -8.64
C GLU A 207 -17.58 -10.07 -8.28
N GLU A 208 -17.91 -9.27 -9.30
CA GLU A 208 -18.02 -7.81 -9.18
C GLU A 208 -19.39 -7.34 -8.66
N ASP A 209 -20.41 -8.20 -8.59
CA ASP A 209 -21.81 -7.73 -8.55
C ASP A 209 -22.70 -8.42 -7.51
N PHE A 210 -22.29 -8.39 -6.24
CA PHE A 210 -23.22 -8.67 -5.14
C PHE A 210 -23.54 -7.40 -4.36
N LYS A 211 -24.47 -6.59 -4.91
CA LYS A 211 -25.05 -5.42 -4.23
C LYS A 211 -24.02 -4.35 -3.78
N GLY A 212 -22.91 -4.22 -4.49
CA GLY A 212 -21.85 -3.24 -4.17
C GLY A 212 -20.81 -3.73 -3.16
N PHE A 213 -20.84 -5.00 -2.77
CA PHE A 213 -19.82 -5.63 -1.93
C PHE A 213 -18.84 -6.42 -2.80
N PRO A 214 -17.52 -6.17 -2.68
CA PRO A 214 -16.52 -6.95 -3.40
C PRO A 214 -16.52 -8.39 -2.91
N ARG A 215 -16.58 -9.34 -3.83
CA ARG A 215 -16.60 -10.77 -3.53
C ARG A 215 -15.50 -11.50 -4.28
N ILE A 216 -14.85 -12.44 -3.59
CA ILE A 216 -13.90 -13.36 -4.20
C ILE A 216 -14.35 -14.80 -3.97
N LEU A 217 -14.13 -15.63 -4.98
CA LEU A 217 -14.36 -17.06 -4.93
C LEU A 217 -13.03 -17.80 -5.06
N VAL A 218 -12.86 -18.87 -4.29
CA VAL A 218 -11.68 -19.74 -4.34
C VAL A 218 -12.14 -21.19 -4.45
N ARG A 219 -11.57 -21.93 -5.40
CA ARG A 219 -11.90 -23.33 -5.66
C ARG A 219 -10.83 -24.16 -4.99
N VAL A 220 -11.27 -24.98 -4.06
CA VAL A 220 -10.39 -25.85 -3.27
C VAL A 220 -10.74 -27.30 -3.61
N PRO A 221 -9.78 -28.10 -4.11
CA PRO A 221 -10.04 -29.50 -4.41
C PRO A 221 -10.57 -30.27 -3.19
N TYR A 222 -11.47 -31.22 -3.41
CA TYR A 222 -12.02 -32.03 -2.32
C TYR A 222 -10.95 -32.95 -1.70
N LYS A 223 -10.78 -32.89 -0.36
CA LYS A 223 -10.01 -33.87 0.44
C LYS A 223 -10.68 -34.11 1.79
N PRO A 224 -10.43 -35.25 2.47
CA PRO A 224 -11.08 -35.61 3.74
C PRO A 224 -10.96 -34.55 4.85
N ASP A 225 -9.88 -33.76 4.87
CA ASP A 225 -9.61 -32.78 5.94
C ASP A 225 -9.83 -31.32 5.52
N VAL A 226 -10.13 -31.06 4.24
CA VAL A 226 -10.31 -29.70 3.68
C VAL A 226 -11.47 -28.97 4.35
N GLU A 227 -12.56 -29.68 4.66
CA GLU A 227 -13.74 -29.09 5.29
C GLU A 227 -13.40 -28.51 6.68
N GLN A 228 -12.57 -29.20 7.46
CA GLN A 228 -12.11 -28.70 8.76
C GLN A 228 -11.18 -27.48 8.59
N ALA A 229 -10.29 -27.51 7.61
CA ALA A 229 -9.39 -26.40 7.31
C ALA A 229 -10.18 -25.15 6.86
N LEU A 230 -11.20 -25.33 6.03
CA LEU A 230 -12.12 -24.27 5.60
C LEU A 230 -12.92 -23.68 6.78
N GLY A 231 -13.43 -24.51 7.69
CA GLY A 231 -14.08 -24.03 8.91
C GLY A 231 -13.17 -23.13 9.75
N LYS A 232 -11.93 -23.57 9.99
CA LYS A 232 -10.90 -22.76 10.69
C LYS A 232 -10.55 -21.48 9.92
N PHE A 233 -10.56 -21.52 8.59
CA PHE A 233 -10.31 -20.34 7.76
C PHE A 233 -11.40 -19.30 7.98
N VAL A 234 -12.68 -19.69 7.87
CA VAL A 234 -13.85 -18.81 8.03
C VAL A 234 -13.82 -18.11 9.39
N GLU A 235 -13.58 -18.85 10.47
CA GLU A 235 -13.44 -18.28 11.82
C GLU A 235 -12.33 -17.22 11.92
N LYS A 236 -11.20 -17.46 11.25
CA LYS A 236 -10.02 -16.59 11.31
C LYS A 236 -10.14 -15.31 10.47
N VAL A 237 -11.06 -15.27 9.51
CA VAL A 237 -11.26 -14.09 8.64
C VAL A 237 -12.47 -13.26 9.02
N ALA A 238 -13.31 -13.71 9.95
CA ALA A 238 -14.55 -13.05 10.35
C ALA A 238 -14.40 -11.56 10.68
N ASP A 239 -13.29 -11.14 11.32
CA ASP A 239 -13.04 -9.73 11.66
C ASP A 239 -12.59 -8.86 10.47
N SER A 240 -12.26 -9.48 9.33
CA SER A 240 -11.75 -8.82 8.12
C SER A 240 -12.74 -8.83 6.95
N THR A 241 -13.88 -9.50 7.10
CA THR A 241 -14.85 -9.79 6.03
C THR A 241 -16.28 -9.53 6.53
N GLU A 242 -17.21 -9.17 5.65
CA GLU A 242 -18.63 -9.11 6.02
C GLU A 242 -19.23 -10.52 6.09
N HIS A 243 -18.83 -11.36 5.14
CA HIS A 243 -19.26 -12.76 5.09
C HIS A 243 -18.13 -13.64 4.55
N ALA A 244 -17.98 -14.82 5.15
CA ALA A 244 -17.14 -15.88 4.61
C ALA A 244 -17.86 -17.21 4.84
N SER A 245 -17.98 -18.00 3.79
CA SER A 245 -18.60 -19.32 3.86
C SER A 245 -18.03 -20.22 2.77
N PHE A 246 -18.35 -21.50 2.82
CA PHE A 246 -17.98 -22.42 1.78
C PHE A 246 -19.10 -23.42 1.53
N PHE A 247 -19.18 -23.92 0.30
CA PHE A 247 -20.13 -24.95 -0.09
C PHE A 247 -19.44 -25.97 -0.99
N ARG A 248 -19.99 -27.18 -1.00
CA ARG A 248 -19.50 -28.28 -1.81
C ARG A 248 -20.18 -28.27 -3.18
N ASN A 249 -19.38 -28.40 -4.24
CA ASN A 249 -19.84 -28.82 -5.56
C ASN A 249 -19.35 -30.26 -5.84
N ASP A 250 -19.69 -30.81 -7.02
CA ASP A 250 -19.43 -32.22 -7.33
C ASP A 250 -17.95 -32.64 -7.23
N GLU A 251 -17.01 -31.70 -7.42
CA GLU A 251 -15.57 -32.00 -7.52
C GLU A 251 -14.68 -31.21 -6.54
N SER A 252 -15.24 -30.22 -5.84
CA SER A 252 -14.47 -29.24 -5.07
C SER A 252 -15.33 -28.52 -4.03
N PHE A 253 -14.67 -27.82 -3.12
CA PHE A 253 -15.29 -26.78 -2.33
C PHE A 253 -15.11 -25.43 -3.02
N ILE A 254 -16.15 -24.60 -2.94
CA ILE A 254 -16.08 -23.19 -3.29
C ILE A 254 -16.11 -22.41 -1.98
N LEU A 255 -14.99 -21.73 -1.69
CA LEU A 255 -14.88 -20.76 -0.61
C LEU A 255 -15.30 -19.40 -1.16
N GLU A 256 -16.31 -18.81 -0.56
CA GLU A 256 -16.83 -17.48 -0.85
C GLU A 256 -16.40 -16.52 0.25
N VAL A 257 -15.81 -15.39 -0.15
CA VAL A 257 -15.44 -14.32 0.78
C VAL A 257 -15.95 -12.98 0.26
N GLU A 258 -16.79 -12.34 1.05
CA GLU A 258 -17.37 -11.03 0.81
C GLU A 258 -16.74 -9.99 1.75
N PHE A 259 -16.30 -8.89 1.17
CA PHE A 259 -15.69 -7.78 1.89
C PHE A 259 -16.68 -6.63 2.08
N GLY A 260 -16.38 -5.73 3.02
CA GLY A 260 -17.15 -4.51 3.23
C GLY A 260 -17.16 -3.61 2.00
N ALA A 261 -18.15 -2.72 1.91
CA ALA A 261 -18.28 -1.82 0.78
C ALA A 261 -17.02 -0.97 0.54
N ILE A 262 -16.70 -0.72 -0.73
CA ILE A 262 -15.64 0.22 -1.13
C ILE A 262 -15.92 1.61 -0.51
N ASN A 263 -14.88 2.38 -0.18
CA ASN A 263 -14.97 3.69 0.49
C ASN A 263 -15.58 3.70 1.91
N SER A 264 -15.80 2.53 2.53
CA SER A 264 -16.24 2.43 3.93
C SER A 264 -15.06 2.23 4.89
N SER A 265 -14.89 1.01 5.40
CA SER A 265 -13.81 0.56 6.31
C SER A 265 -12.95 -0.55 5.71
N LEU A 266 -13.12 -0.84 4.41
CA LEU A 266 -12.33 -1.84 3.72
C LEU A 266 -10.96 -1.28 3.37
N THR A 267 -9.97 -1.70 4.15
CA THR A 267 -8.56 -1.36 3.97
C THR A 267 -7.83 -2.48 3.23
N PHE A 268 -6.72 -2.16 2.57
CA PHE A 268 -5.80 -3.12 1.97
C PHE A 268 -5.34 -4.19 2.96
N LYS A 269 -5.04 -3.82 4.22
CA LYS A 269 -4.63 -4.78 5.27
C LYS A 269 -5.61 -5.91 5.48
N LYS A 270 -6.91 -5.61 5.55
CA LYS A 270 -7.98 -6.61 5.69
C LYS A 270 -7.97 -7.56 4.49
N VAL A 271 -7.93 -7.02 3.27
CA VAL A 271 -7.90 -7.80 2.04
C VAL A 271 -6.65 -8.68 1.96
N LEU A 272 -5.46 -8.10 2.15
CA LEU A 272 -4.19 -8.82 2.10
C LEU A 272 -4.08 -9.89 3.20
N SER A 273 -4.62 -9.64 4.40
CA SER A 273 -4.71 -10.65 5.47
C SER A 273 -5.49 -11.87 5.02
N VAL A 274 -6.66 -11.66 4.40
CA VAL A 274 -7.49 -12.74 3.83
C VAL A 274 -6.75 -13.46 2.71
N LEU A 275 -6.16 -12.74 1.76
CA LEU A 275 -5.44 -13.32 0.63
C LEU A 275 -4.23 -14.16 1.06
N ARG A 276 -3.47 -13.71 2.07
CA ARG A 276 -2.37 -14.49 2.66
C ARG A 276 -2.87 -15.78 3.28
N ARG A 277 -4.02 -15.75 3.97
CA ARG A 277 -4.64 -16.96 4.53
C ARG A 277 -5.15 -17.90 3.44
N ILE A 278 -5.71 -17.37 2.35
CA ILE A 278 -6.11 -18.18 1.18
C ILE A 278 -4.87 -18.87 0.60
N ARG A 279 -3.77 -18.16 0.42
CA ARG A 279 -2.50 -18.74 -0.02
C ARG A 279 -2.07 -19.90 0.88
N SER A 280 -2.06 -19.70 2.21
CA SER A 280 -1.70 -20.74 3.17
C SER A 280 -2.62 -21.96 3.07
N LEU A 281 -3.94 -21.73 2.94
CA LEU A 281 -4.93 -22.79 2.74
C LEU A 281 -4.64 -23.58 1.47
N CYS A 282 -4.44 -22.92 0.32
CA CYS A 282 -4.13 -23.59 -0.93
C CYS A 282 -2.84 -24.41 -0.85
N GLN A 283 -1.82 -23.91 -0.15
CA GLN A 283 -0.55 -24.62 0.07
C GLN A 283 -0.71 -25.86 0.96
N GLU A 284 -1.48 -25.76 2.04
CA GLU A 284 -1.81 -26.90 2.92
C GLU A 284 -2.52 -28.00 2.14
N VAL A 285 -3.54 -27.63 1.36
CA VAL A 285 -4.30 -28.58 0.55
C VAL A 285 -3.45 -29.20 -0.55
N THR A 286 -2.50 -28.48 -1.14
CA THR A 286 -1.68 -29.01 -2.24
C THR A 286 -0.59 -29.96 -1.75
N ARG A 287 0.03 -29.70 -0.58
CA ARG A 287 1.15 -30.50 -0.04
C ARG A 287 0.79 -31.93 0.35
N GLU A 288 -0.48 -32.21 0.60
CA GLU A 288 -0.97 -33.56 0.93
C GLU A 288 -1.34 -34.37 -0.34
N SER A 289 -0.72 -34.09 -1.48
CA SER A 289 -0.95 -34.79 -2.76
C SER A 289 0.37 -35.37 -3.27
#